data_AF-Q07GM9-F1
#
_entry.id   AF-Q07GM9-F1
#
_cell.length_a   1.000
_cell.length_b   1.000
_cell.length_c   1.000
_cell.angle_alpha   90.00
_cell.angle_beta   90.00
_cell.angle_gamma   90.00
#
_symmetry.space_group_name_H-M   'P 1'
#
loop_
_entity.id
_entity.type
_entity.pdbx_description
1 polymer ?
#
loop_
_entity_poly.entity_id
_entity_poly.type
_entity_poly.pdbx_seq_one_letter_code
_entity_poly.pdbx_strand_id
1 'polypeptide(L)'
;MALKFTSIHEGVADRAKSFDLINRGYGPDQRFAGQWFETTEDVYTYFLEVLPPLDWTADGFSMSEFATGFLTDAYLRINGRFFCLCIHRERAMDFTNTLRAFKATAPANAA
;
A
#
# COMPACT_ATOMS: atom_id res chain seq x y z
N MET A 1 -8.48 -11.44 14.32
CA MET A 1 -9.12 -10.11 14.19
C MET A 1 -9.04 -9.72 12.72
N ALA A 2 -10.15 -9.30 12.09
CA ALA A 2 -10.13 -8.93 10.67
C ALA A 2 -9.28 -7.66 10.47
N LEU A 3 -8.48 -7.62 9.39
CA LEU A 3 -7.71 -6.44 9.02
C LEU A 3 -8.67 -5.29 8.69
N LYS A 4 -8.50 -4.14 9.34
CA LYS A 4 -9.31 -2.94 9.10
C LYS A 4 -8.57 -2.03 8.12
N PHE A 5 -9.19 -1.75 6.98
CA PHE A 5 -8.66 -0.78 6.03
C PHE A 5 -9.07 0.64 6.40
N THR A 6 -8.11 1.55 6.46
CA THR A 6 -8.32 2.95 6.85
C THR A 6 -7.67 3.85 5.81
N SER A 7 -8.47 4.66 5.11
CA SER A 7 -7.89 5.69 4.23
C SER A 7 -7.26 6.78 5.09
N ILE A 8 -6.05 7.20 4.74
CA ILE A 8 -5.33 8.29 5.42
C ILE A 8 -5.29 9.58 4.60
N HIS A 9 -5.85 9.56 3.39
CA HIS A 9 -5.93 10.71 2.49
C HIS A 9 -7.20 10.63 1.63
N GLU A 10 -7.81 11.77 1.36
CA GLU A 10 -8.97 11.87 0.46
C GLU A 10 -8.50 12.24 -0.95
N GLY A 11 -9.00 11.52 -1.96
CA GLY A 11 -8.61 11.71 -3.36
C GLY A 11 -7.27 11.05 -3.73
N VAL A 12 -6.78 11.40 -4.92
CA VAL A 12 -5.51 10.90 -5.47
C VAL A 12 -4.37 11.77 -4.98
N ALA A 13 -3.45 11.18 -4.20
CA ALA A 13 -2.21 11.85 -3.80
C ALA A 13 -1.30 12.00 -5.02
N ASP A 14 -0.88 13.23 -5.30
CA ASP A 14 0.20 13.50 -6.25
C ASP A 14 1.54 13.00 -5.72
N ARG A 15 2.60 13.08 -6.54
CA ARG A 15 3.93 12.58 -6.17
C ARG A 15 4.44 13.20 -4.85
N ALA A 16 4.29 14.50 -4.65
CA ALA A 16 4.79 15.13 -3.42
C ALA A 16 3.99 14.66 -2.20
N LYS A 17 2.66 14.62 -2.33
CA LYS A 17 1.77 14.16 -1.26
C LYS A 17 1.98 12.68 -0.93
N SER A 18 2.21 11.82 -1.92
CA SER A 18 2.52 10.40 -1.70
C SER A 18 3.77 10.23 -0.88
N PHE A 19 4.84 10.99 -1.16
CA PHE A 19 6.07 10.96 -0.37
C PHE A 19 5.86 11.50 1.06
N ASP A 20 5.06 12.55 1.26
CA ASP A 20 4.69 13.01 2.60
C ASP A 20 4.00 11.90 3.40
N LEU A 21 3.04 11.21 2.78
CA LEU A 21 2.25 10.15 3.41
C LEU A 21 3.09 8.92 3.71
N ILE A 22 4.01 8.53 2.83
CA ILE A 22 4.96 7.44 3.06
C ILE A 22 5.91 7.80 4.22
N ASN A 23 6.38 9.04 4.29
CA ASN A 23 7.30 9.54 5.32
C ASN A 23 6.60 10.10 6.57
N ARG A 24 5.30 9.82 6.78
CA ARG A 24 4.48 10.37 7.89
C ARG A 24 4.95 9.98 9.29
N GLY A 25 5.92 9.07 9.41
CA GLY A 25 6.47 8.57 10.66
C GLY A 25 6.31 7.06 10.83
N TYR A 26 7.01 6.54 11.83
CA TYR A 26 7.16 5.11 12.12
C TYR A 26 6.63 4.72 13.50
N GLY A 27 6.08 5.68 14.25
CA GLY A 27 5.44 5.43 15.53
C GLY A 27 4.17 4.58 15.38
N PRO A 28 3.79 3.80 16.41
CA PRO A 28 2.59 2.94 16.38
C PRO A 28 1.28 3.73 16.26
N ASP A 29 1.28 5.02 16.60
CA ASP A 29 0.19 5.97 16.43
C ASP A 29 0.10 6.53 14.98
N GLN A 30 1.20 6.49 14.24
CA GLN A 30 1.31 7.08 12.89
C GLN A 30 1.16 6.02 11.78
N ARG A 31 1.66 4.81 12.02
CA ARG A 31 1.78 3.75 11.01
C ARG A 31 1.33 2.40 11.53
N PHE A 32 0.34 1.81 10.86
CA PHE A 32 -0.16 0.46 11.14
C PHE A 32 -0.73 -0.21 9.87
N ALA A 33 -0.77 -1.54 9.88
CA ALA A 33 -1.27 -2.33 8.76
C ALA A 33 -2.74 -2.02 8.45
N GLY A 34 -3.08 -1.92 7.16
CA GLY A 34 -4.40 -1.57 6.67
C GLY A 34 -4.57 -0.08 6.35
N GLN A 35 -3.62 0.79 6.71
CA GLN A 35 -3.63 2.18 6.24
C GLN A 35 -3.34 2.24 4.73
N TRP A 36 -4.09 3.04 4.00
CA TRP A 36 -3.91 3.18 2.56
C TRP A 36 -4.24 4.58 2.06
N PHE A 37 -3.76 4.90 0.87
CA PHE A 37 -4.17 6.05 0.09
C PHE A 37 -4.07 5.73 -1.40
N GLU A 38 -4.83 6.45 -2.21
CA GLU A 38 -4.70 6.40 -3.67
C GLU A 38 -3.56 7.30 -4.13
N THR A 39 -2.80 6.83 -5.11
CA THR A 39 -1.62 7.52 -5.67
C THR A 39 -1.67 7.46 -7.20
N THR A 40 -0.66 8.03 -7.85
CA THR A 40 -0.51 8.00 -9.31
C THR A 40 0.25 6.77 -9.82
N GLU A 41 0.08 6.47 -11.11
CA GLU A 41 0.87 5.46 -11.83
C GLU A 41 2.38 5.75 -11.77
N ASP A 42 2.76 7.03 -11.82
CA ASP A 42 4.16 7.47 -11.77
C ASP A 42 4.83 7.08 -10.45
N VAL A 43 4.11 7.22 -9.32
CA VAL A 43 4.60 6.76 -8.01
C VAL A 43 4.66 5.23 -7.94
N TYR A 44 3.63 4.54 -8.41
CA TYR A 44 3.63 3.07 -8.46
C TYR A 44 4.85 2.54 -9.23
N THR A 45 5.11 3.11 -10.42
CA THR A 45 6.21 2.69 -11.29
C THR A 45 7.56 3.06 -10.71
N TYR A 46 7.68 4.25 -10.11
CA TYR A 46 8.90 4.64 -9.41
C TYR A 46 9.30 3.62 -8.32
N PHE A 47 8.36 3.21 -7.48
CA PHE A 47 8.64 2.25 -6.40
C PHE A 47 8.86 0.82 -6.90
N LEU A 48 8.35 0.49 -8.08
CA LEU A 48 8.65 -0.77 -8.75
C LEU A 48 10.11 -0.81 -9.21
N GLU A 49 10.60 0.29 -9.78
CA GLU A 49 11.93 0.34 -10.39
C GLU A 49 13.05 0.61 -9.38
N VAL A 50 12.74 1.21 -8.23
CA VAL A 50 13.77 1.60 -7.23
C VAL A 50 14.40 0.40 -6.53
N LEU A 51 13.60 -0.63 -6.21
CA LEU A 51 14.06 -1.81 -5.47
C LEU A 51 13.31 -3.07 -5.93
N PRO A 52 13.97 -4.25 -5.95
CA PRO A 52 13.28 -5.49 -6.21
C PRO A 52 12.16 -5.75 -5.17
N PRO A 53 10.94 -6.11 -5.63
CA PRO A 53 9.83 -6.41 -4.74
C PRO A 53 10.03 -7.76 -4.03
N LEU A 54 9.43 -7.93 -2.84
CA LEU A 54 9.43 -9.23 -2.14
C LEU A 54 8.36 -10.17 -2.69
N ASP A 55 7.20 -9.63 -3.02
CA ASP A 55 6.05 -10.36 -3.53
C ASP A 55 5.54 -9.67 -4.81
N TRP A 56 5.09 -10.45 -5.77
CA TRP A 56 4.62 -9.95 -7.07
C TRP A 56 3.33 -10.65 -7.51
N THR A 57 2.34 -9.89 -7.96
CA THR A 57 1.11 -10.38 -8.57
C THR A 57 0.70 -9.50 -9.75
N ALA A 58 -0.30 -9.93 -10.53
CA ALA A 58 -0.87 -9.10 -11.59
C ALA A 58 -1.50 -7.78 -11.08
N ASP A 59 -1.86 -7.73 -9.80
CA ASP A 59 -2.54 -6.61 -9.16
C ASP A 59 -1.61 -5.73 -8.30
N GLY A 60 -0.31 -6.05 -8.19
CA GLY A 60 0.61 -5.26 -7.37
C GLY A 60 1.76 -6.05 -6.75
N PHE A 61 2.52 -5.36 -5.89
CA PHE A 61 3.74 -5.87 -5.24
C PHE A 61 3.95 -5.30 -3.85
N SER A 62 4.77 -5.98 -3.04
CA SER A 62 5.24 -5.49 -1.73
C SER A 62 6.69 -5.02 -1.80
N MET A 63 7.01 -3.94 -1.07
CA MET A 63 8.38 -3.43 -0.99
C MET A 63 9.28 -4.38 -0.19
N SER A 64 10.58 -4.36 -0.50
CA SER A 64 11.62 -5.04 0.29
C SER A 64 12.11 -4.25 1.50
N GLU A 65 11.74 -2.98 1.60
CA GLU A 65 12.01 -2.13 2.75
C GLU A 65 10.90 -2.26 3.80
N PHE A 66 11.30 -2.36 5.07
CA PHE A 66 10.37 -2.41 6.20
C PHE A 66 10.45 -1.11 6.99
N ALA A 67 9.28 -0.55 7.28
CA ALA A 67 9.12 0.67 8.05
C ALA A 67 9.40 0.42 9.54
N THR A 68 8.81 -0.65 10.12
CA THR A 68 9.05 -1.09 11.51
C THR A 68 8.60 -2.53 11.66
N GLY A 69 9.47 -3.40 12.19
CA GLY A 69 9.17 -4.83 12.32
C GLY A 69 8.78 -5.44 10.97
N PHE A 70 7.55 -5.94 10.87
CA PHE A 70 7.00 -6.54 9.64
C PHE A 70 6.10 -5.59 8.84
N LEU A 71 6.06 -4.30 9.17
CA LEU A 71 5.29 -3.33 8.39
C LEU A 71 6.07 -2.89 7.15
N THR A 72 5.45 -3.01 5.99
CA THR A 72 5.97 -2.51 4.71
C THR A 72 4.84 -1.91 3.90
N ASP A 73 5.18 -1.13 2.88
CA ASP A 73 4.23 -0.60 1.92
C ASP A 73 4.12 -1.55 0.71
N ALA A 74 2.90 -1.71 0.22
CA ALA A 74 2.59 -2.45 -0.99
C ALA A 74 1.92 -1.51 -1.99
N TYR A 75 2.32 -1.63 -3.25
CA TYR A 75 1.78 -0.84 -4.35
C TYR A 75 0.88 -1.70 -5.19
N LEU A 76 -0.37 -1.26 -5.33
CA LEU A 76 -1.44 -2.03 -5.96
C LEU A 76 -1.99 -1.29 -7.18
N ARG A 77 -2.36 -2.05 -8.20
CA ARG A 77 -3.11 -1.58 -9.37
C ARG A 77 -4.43 -2.33 -9.46
N ILE A 78 -5.53 -1.65 -9.19
CA ILE A 78 -6.88 -2.22 -9.16
C ILE A 78 -7.79 -1.38 -10.04
N ASN A 79 -8.40 -2.00 -11.05
CA ASN A 79 -9.33 -1.33 -11.99
C ASN A 79 -8.77 -0.03 -12.61
N GLY A 80 -7.48 -0.02 -12.97
CA GLY A 80 -6.81 1.15 -13.56
C GLY A 80 -6.40 2.24 -12.57
N ARG A 81 -6.59 2.03 -11.27
CA ARG A 81 -6.23 2.96 -10.20
C ARG A 81 -5.10 2.40 -9.35
N PHE A 82 -4.32 3.28 -8.73
CA PHE A 82 -3.08 2.94 -8.06
C PHE A 82 -3.13 3.27 -6.57
N PHE A 83 -2.66 2.37 -5.72
CA PHE A 83 -2.77 2.52 -4.27
C PHE A 83 -1.45 2.19 -3.59
N CYS A 84 -1.17 2.89 -2.50
CA CYS A 84 -0.18 2.48 -1.51
C CYS A 84 -0.93 1.94 -0.30
N LEU A 85 -0.63 0.71 0.11
CA LEU A 85 -1.24 0.02 1.24
C LEU A 85 -0.16 -0.45 2.20
N CYS A 86 -0.20 0.02 3.44
CA CYS A 86 0.65 -0.51 4.48
C CYS A 86 0.16 -1.91 4.89
N ILE A 87 1.02 -2.90 4.82
CA ILE A 87 0.72 -4.30 5.15
C ILE A 87 1.63 -4.79 6.28
N HIS A 88 1.14 -5.78 7.03
CA HIS A 88 1.99 -6.60 7.89
C HIS A 88 2.43 -7.83 7.08
N ARG A 89 3.71 -7.92 6.75
CA ARG A 89 4.29 -8.94 5.88
C ARG A 89 5.35 -9.71 6.64
N GLU A 90 4.93 -10.77 7.32
CA GLU A 90 5.86 -11.73 7.94
C GLU A 90 6.21 -12.85 6.95
N ARG A 91 5.24 -13.25 6.12
CA ARG A 91 5.34 -14.29 5.09
C ARG A 91 4.76 -13.80 3.78
N ALA A 92 5.17 -14.42 2.66
CA ALA A 92 4.66 -14.07 1.33
C ALA A 92 3.13 -14.20 1.22
N MET A 93 2.53 -15.17 1.93
CA MET A 93 1.08 -15.37 1.94
C MET A 93 0.31 -14.18 2.55
N ASP A 94 0.94 -13.40 3.44
CA ASP A 94 0.30 -12.26 4.09
C ASP A 94 -0.02 -11.16 3.07
N PHE A 95 0.86 -10.96 2.08
CA PHE A 95 0.62 -10.05 0.96
C PHE A 95 -0.61 -10.48 0.16
N THR A 96 -0.65 -11.73 -0.32
CA THR A 96 -1.75 -12.23 -1.15
C THR A 96 -3.10 -12.20 -0.41
N ASN A 97 -3.11 -12.56 0.88
CA ASN A 97 -4.31 -12.49 1.71
C ASN A 97 -4.79 -11.04 1.91
N THR A 98 -3.86 -10.12 2.19
CA THR A 98 -4.18 -8.70 2.38
C THR A 98 -4.68 -8.06 1.10
N LEU A 99 -4.05 -8.35 -0.05
CA LEU A 99 -4.49 -7.91 -1.37
C LEU A 99 -5.92 -8.39 -1.66
N ARG A 100 -6.21 -9.68 -1.42
CA ARG A 100 -7.56 -10.23 -1.61
C ARG A 100 -8.60 -9.52 -0.73
N ALA A 101 -8.28 -9.29 0.54
CA ALA A 101 -9.16 -8.58 1.47
C ALA A 101 -9.34 -7.11 1.08
N PHE A 102 -8.27 -6.45 0.63
CA PHE A 102 -8.32 -5.07 0.16
C PHE A 102 -9.18 -4.98 -1.09
N LYS A 103 -8.98 -5.82 -2.11
CA LYS A 103 -9.83 -5.82 -3.33
C LYS A 103 -11.32 -6.02 -3.04
N ALA A 104 -11.67 -6.77 -1.99
CA ALA A 104 -13.06 -6.97 -1.58
C ALA A 104 -13.69 -5.74 -0.90
N THR A 105 -12.88 -4.78 -0.46
CA THR A 105 -13.29 -3.58 0.29
C THR A 105 -12.90 -2.26 -0.38
N ALA A 106 -11.97 -2.32 -1.32
CA ALA A 106 -11.41 -1.18 -2.04
C ALA A 106 -12.56 -0.48 -2.77
N PRO A 107 -12.58 0.86 -2.75
CA PRO A 107 -13.75 1.61 -3.15
C PRO A 107 -14.05 1.33 -4.63
N ALA A 108 -15.17 0.65 -4.86
CA ALA A 108 -15.86 0.61 -6.15
C ALA A 108 -16.28 2.01 -6.64
N ASN A 109 -16.15 3.04 -5.78
CA ASN A 109 -16.64 4.40 -5.97
C ASN A 109 -15.61 5.46 -5.52
N ALA A 110 -14.44 5.56 -6.13
CA ALA A 110 -13.83 6.89 -6.23
C ALA A 110 -13.92 7.30 -7.70
N ALA A 111 -15.03 7.97 -7.96
CA ALA A 111 -15.32 8.73 -9.16
C ALA A 111 -15.27 10.21 -8.75
#